data_AF-A0A2N1UBS3-F1
#
_entry.id   AF-A0A2N1UBS3-F1
#
_cell.length_a   1.000
_cell.length_b   1.000
_cell.length_c   1.000
_cell.angle_alpha   90.00
_cell.angle_beta   90.00
_cell.angle_gamma   90.00
#
_symmetry.space_group_name_H-M   'P 1'
#
loop_
_entity.id
_entity.type
_entity.pdbx_description
1 polymer ?
#
loop_
_entity_poly.entity_id
_entity_poly.type
_entity_poly.pdbx_seq_one_letter_code
_entity_poly.pdbx_strand_id
1 'polypeptide(L)'
;MNRSQKIAWLFVITISLAVVSSLAAFAILYIKVGIPKAFAGFALLGIVGFAGFGQMIFPKDKGKIICDERDTFINRQAAIAGFATAFLVVGLACMLPFFILGPQATIAVWWLPNIFGAAGLASFFVHSVVILVLYGRSNKNE
;
A
#
# COMPACT_ATOMS: atom_id res chain seq x y z
N MET A 1 7.28 21.40 1.86
CA MET A 1 7.08 19.93 2.00
C MET A 1 8.41 19.27 2.34
N ASN A 2 8.45 18.57 3.47
CA ASN A 2 9.61 17.79 3.90
C ASN A 2 9.85 16.60 2.94
N ARG A 3 11.07 16.05 2.89
CA ARG A 3 11.43 14.92 2.00
C ARG A 3 10.50 13.73 2.22
N SER A 4 10.25 13.37 3.47
CA SER A 4 9.34 12.28 3.86
C SER A 4 7.92 12.47 3.33
N GLN A 5 7.43 13.72 3.29
CA GLN A 5 6.11 14.03 2.72
C GLN A 5 6.10 13.88 1.19
N LYS A 6 7.16 14.29 0.48
CA LYS A 6 7.26 14.11 -0.99
C LYS A 6 7.23 12.63 -1.38
N ILE A 7 7.96 11.81 -0.63
CA ILE A 7 7.99 10.36 -0.84
C ILE A 7 6.63 9.76 -0.51
N ALA A 8 6.02 10.11 0.63
CA ALA A 8 4.70 9.63 1.00
C ALA A 8 3.61 10.01 -0.03
N TRP A 9 3.66 11.23 -0.57
CA TRP A 9 2.75 11.64 -1.66
C TRP A 9 2.94 10.82 -2.92
N LEU A 10 4.19 10.54 -3.29
CA LEU A 10 4.48 9.69 -4.44
C LEU A 10 3.87 8.30 -4.26
N PHE A 11 4.02 7.68 -3.09
CA PHE A 11 3.40 6.39 -2.75
C PHE A 11 1.86 6.44 -2.79
N VAL A 12 1.24 7.46 -2.22
CA VAL A 12 -0.22 7.59 -2.22
C VAL A 12 -0.75 7.73 -3.65
N ILE A 13 -0.18 8.63 -4.45
CA ILE A 13 -0.63 8.87 -5.83
C ILE A 13 -0.45 7.61 -6.69
N THR A 14 0.73 6.99 -6.62
CA THR A 14 1.03 5.80 -7.44
C THR A 14 0.18 4.60 -7.03
N ILE A 15 0.01 4.33 -5.74
CA ILE A 15 -0.85 3.22 -5.27
C ILE A 15 -2.31 3.49 -5.64
N SER A 16 -2.85 4.68 -5.40
CA SER A 16 -4.22 5.01 -5.75
C SER A 16 -4.47 4.88 -7.26
N LEU A 17 -3.56 5.40 -8.10
CA LEU A 17 -3.66 5.30 -9.55
C LEU A 17 -3.57 3.84 -10.02
N ALA A 18 -2.66 3.06 -9.45
CA ALA A 18 -2.49 1.65 -9.79
C ALA A 18 -3.72 0.82 -9.40
N VAL A 19 -4.30 1.05 -8.22
CA VAL A 19 -5.50 0.35 -7.76
C VAL A 19 -6.71 0.71 -8.63
N VAL A 20 -6.95 2.01 -8.87
CA VAL A 20 -8.09 2.46 -9.70
C VAL A 20 -7.97 1.93 -11.12
N SER A 21 -6.80 2.03 -11.74
CA SER A 21 -6.58 1.54 -13.11
C SER A 21 -6.68 0.01 -13.19
N SER A 22 -6.17 -0.72 -12.21
CA SER A 22 -6.28 -2.18 -12.14
C SER A 22 -7.73 -2.65 -11.99
N LEU A 23 -8.51 -2.00 -11.12
CA LEU A 23 -9.92 -2.33 -10.93
C LEU A 23 -10.75 -2.02 -12.18
N ALA A 24 -10.50 -0.89 -12.84
CA ALA A 24 -11.14 -0.53 -14.09
C ALA A 24 -10.82 -1.55 -15.20
N ALA A 25 -9.54 -1.91 -15.35
CA ALA A 25 -9.10 -2.92 -16.32
C ALA A 25 -9.74 -4.29 -16.04
N PHE A 26 -9.77 -4.71 -14.76
CA PHE A 26 -10.41 -5.94 -14.34
C PHE A 26 -11.90 -5.94 -14.70
N ALA A 27 -12.63 -4.87 -14.40
CA ALA A 27 -14.06 -4.77 -14.71
C ALA A 27 -14.34 -4.88 -16.23
N ILE A 28 -13.55 -4.19 -17.05
CA ILE A 28 -13.69 -4.24 -18.52
C ILE A 28 -13.39 -5.65 -19.05
N LEU A 29 -12.31 -6.27 -18.59
CA LEU A 29 -11.92 -7.62 -19.01
C LEU A 29 -12.90 -8.68 -18.52
N TYR A 30 -13.46 -8.50 -17.33
CA TYR A 30 -14.49 -9.39 -16.77
C TYR A 30 -15.74 -9.40 -17.66
N ILE A 31 -16.22 -8.22 -18.09
CA ILE A 31 -17.39 -8.11 -18.97
C ILE A 31 -17.11 -8.70 -20.37
N LYS A 32 -15.91 -8.50 -20.91
CA LYS A 32 -15.61 -8.90 -22.31
C LYS A 32 -15.15 -10.34 -22.48
N VAL A 33 -14.39 -10.89 -21.53
CA VAL A 33 -13.63 -12.13 -21.73
C VAL A 33 -13.89 -13.15 -20.61
N GLY A 34 -14.39 -12.71 -19.46
CA GLY A 34 -14.64 -13.57 -18.30
C GLY A 34 -13.37 -14.02 -17.58
N ILE A 35 -13.56 -14.83 -16.53
CA ILE A 35 -12.50 -15.45 -15.73
C ILE A 35 -11.98 -16.67 -16.51
N PRO A 36 -10.65 -16.92 -16.60
CA PRO A 36 -9.55 -16.35 -15.80
C PRO A 36 -8.81 -15.16 -16.45
N LYS A 37 -9.08 -14.81 -17.71
CA LYS A 37 -8.31 -13.78 -18.43
C LYS A 37 -8.49 -12.37 -17.83
N ALA A 38 -9.56 -12.14 -17.07
CA ALA A 38 -9.78 -10.91 -16.32
C ALA A 38 -8.67 -10.58 -15.30
N PHE A 39 -7.96 -11.58 -14.76
CA PHE A 39 -6.86 -11.36 -13.81
C PHE A 39 -5.68 -10.59 -14.41
N ALA A 40 -5.56 -10.54 -15.74
CA ALA A 40 -4.56 -9.69 -16.42
C ALA A 40 -4.74 -8.20 -16.09
N GLY A 41 -5.95 -7.76 -15.68
CA GLY A 41 -6.20 -6.39 -15.23
C GLY A 41 -5.36 -5.96 -14.03
N PHE A 42 -4.95 -6.91 -13.17
CA PHE A 42 -4.07 -6.63 -12.04
C PHE A 42 -2.60 -6.41 -12.42
N ALA A 43 -2.21 -6.62 -13.69
CA ALA A 43 -0.85 -6.31 -14.16
C ALA A 43 -0.50 -4.82 -13.95
N LEU A 44 -1.51 -3.94 -13.95
CA LEU A 44 -1.33 -2.51 -13.71
C LEU A 44 -0.92 -2.18 -12.27
N LEU A 45 -1.04 -3.11 -11.32
CA LEU A 45 -0.45 -2.97 -9.98
C LEU A 45 1.08 -2.88 -10.03
N GLY A 46 1.72 -3.32 -11.12
CA GLY A 46 3.15 -3.14 -11.34
C GLY A 46 3.59 -1.67 -11.34
N ILE A 47 2.68 -0.73 -11.59
CA ILE A 47 2.95 0.72 -11.53
C ILE A 47 3.40 1.14 -10.11
N VAL A 48 2.97 0.42 -9.06
CA VAL A 48 3.43 0.68 -7.68
C VAL A 48 4.94 0.49 -7.54
N GLY A 49 5.57 -0.34 -8.38
CA GLY A 49 7.03 -0.49 -8.41
C GLY A 49 7.77 0.84 -8.64
N PHE A 50 7.17 1.78 -9.39
CA PHE A 50 7.74 3.12 -9.56
C PHE A 50 7.83 3.90 -8.25
N ALA A 51 6.96 3.60 -7.28
CA ALA A 51 6.99 4.21 -5.97
C ALA A 51 8.23 3.86 -5.15
N GLY A 52 8.74 2.64 -5.33
CA GLY A 52 9.97 2.16 -4.68
C GLY A 52 11.20 2.99 -5.02
N PHE A 53 11.22 3.64 -6.20
CA PHE A 53 12.31 4.52 -6.61
C PHE A 53 12.25 5.92 -5.96
N GLY A 54 11.28 6.20 -5.08
CA GLY A 54 11.14 7.50 -4.42
C GLY A 54 12.40 7.96 -3.67
N GLN A 55 13.18 7.05 -3.10
CA GLN A 55 14.44 7.38 -2.42
C GLN A 55 15.53 7.87 -3.40
N MET A 56 15.50 7.39 -4.66
CA MET A 56 16.42 7.80 -5.73
C MET A 56 15.98 9.11 -6.38
N ILE A 57 14.67 9.29 -6.57
CA ILE A 57 14.08 10.51 -7.15
C ILE A 57 14.25 11.72 -6.20
N PHE A 58 14.17 11.48 -4.89
CA PHE A 58 14.37 12.52 -3.87
C PHE A 58 15.64 12.24 -3.06
N PRO A 59 16.84 12.61 -3.58
CA PRO A 59 18.09 12.41 -2.87
C PRO A 59 18.13 13.19 -1.55
N LYS A 60 18.98 12.75 -0.61
CA LYS A 60 19.16 13.40 0.70
C LYS A 60 20.00 14.68 0.52
N ASP A 61 19.52 15.80 1.06
CA ASP A 61 20.30 17.05 1.09
C ASP A 61 21.54 16.88 1.98
N LYS A 62 22.74 17.15 1.44
CA LYS A 62 24.03 16.88 2.09
C LYS A 62 24.34 17.69 3.36
N GLY A 63 23.50 18.64 3.75
CA GLY A 63 23.73 19.55 4.88
C GLY A 63 22.57 19.71 5.87
N LYS A 64 21.51 18.90 5.74
CA LYS A 64 20.35 18.97 6.64
C LYS A 64 20.53 18.05 7.84
N ILE A 65 20.07 18.50 9.01
CA ILE A 65 20.04 17.73 10.26
C ILE A 65 19.53 16.32 9.97
N ILE A 66 20.34 15.32 10.33
CA ILE A 66 20.23 13.94 9.84
C ILE A 66 18.95 13.25 10.36
N CYS A 67 18.51 13.61 11.57
CA CYS A 67 17.30 13.12 12.22
C CYS A 67 16.75 14.21 13.16
N ASP A 68 15.51 14.65 12.91
CA ASP A 68 14.69 15.35 13.88
C ASP A 68 13.95 14.29 14.72
N GLU A 69 13.91 14.43 16.06
CA GLU A 69 13.17 13.51 16.94
C GLU A 69 11.69 13.44 16.57
N ARG A 70 11.15 14.50 15.97
CA ARG A 70 9.79 14.51 15.43
C ARG A 70 9.63 13.56 14.26
N ASP A 71 10.61 13.53 13.34
CA ASP A 71 10.55 12.69 12.14
C ASP A 71 10.66 11.20 12.51
N THR A 72 11.40 10.85 13.57
CA THR A 72 11.48 9.47 14.06
C THR A 72 10.18 9.04 14.75
N PHE A 73 9.55 9.93 15.53
CA PHE A 73 8.25 9.66 16.14
C PHE A 73 7.15 9.44 15.10
N ILE A 74 7.07 10.29 14.07
CA ILE A 74 6.08 10.16 12.99
C ILE A 74 6.28 8.85 12.22
N ASN A 75 7.52 8.52 11.85
CA ASN A 75 7.81 7.26 11.16
C ASN A 75 7.46 6.03 12.02
N ARG A 76 7.73 6.07 13.33
CA ARG A 76 7.36 4.98 14.24
C ARG A 76 5.85 4.77 14.28
N GLN A 77 5.06 5.84 14.39
CA GLN A 77 3.61 5.71 14.37
C GLN A 77 3.06 5.24 13.03
N ALA A 78 3.62 5.73 11.93
CA ALA A 78 3.27 5.27 10.59
C ALA A 78 3.59 3.77 10.41
N ALA A 79 4.73 3.29 10.92
CA ALA A 79 5.13 1.88 10.88
C ALA A 79 4.17 1.00 11.68
N ILE A 80 3.78 1.41 12.89
CA ILE A 80 2.81 0.67 13.70
C ILE A 80 1.46 0.59 12.99
N ALA A 81 0.97 1.71 12.44
CA ALA A 81 -0.30 1.74 11.72
C ALA A 81 -0.28 0.89 10.43
N GLY A 82 0.82 0.95 9.67
CA GLY A 82 1.03 0.12 8.49
C GLY A 82 1.05 -1.37 8.84
N PHE A 83 1.79 -1.76 9.88
CA PHE A 83 1.86 -3.14 10.34
C PHE A 83 0.51 -3.66 10.86
N ALA A 84 -0.20 -2.87 11.66
CA ALA A 84 -1.55 -3.21 12.13
C ALA A 84 -2.51 -3.44 10.95
N THR A 85 -2.41 -2.62 9.90
CA THR A 85 -3.21 -2.79 8.69
C THR A 85 -2.86 -4.07 7.95
N ALA A 86 -1.57 -4.36 7.72
CA ALA A 86 -1.16 -5.62 7.10
C ALA A 86 -1.66 -6.83 7.89
N PHE A 87 -1.55 -6.78 9.22
CA PHE A 87 -2.05 -7.86 10.09
C PHE A 87 -3.56 -8.07 9.94
N LEU A 88 -4.34 -6.98 9.90
CA LEU A 88 -5.77 -7.07 9.64
C LEU A 88 -6.09 -7.62 8.25
N VAL A 89 -5.37 -7.22 7.21
CA VAL A 89 -5.57 -7.72 5.85
C VAL A 89 -5.31 -9.22 5.77
N VAL A 90 -4.20 -9.69 6.35
CA VAL A 90 -3.89 -11.13 6.40
C VAL A 90 -4.91 -11.89 7.25
N GLY A 91 -5.26 -11.36 8.43
CA GLY A 91 -6.26 -11.95 9.30
C GLY A 91 -7.61 -12.12 8.61
N LEU A 92 -8.07 -11.09 7.90
CA LEU A 92 -9.30 -11.14 7.10
C LEU A 92 -9.18 -12.10 5.91
N ALA A 93 -8.05 -12.12 5.22
CA ALA A 93 -7.82 -13.04 4.11
C ALA A 93 -7.84 -14.51 4.55
N CYS A 94 -7.47 -14.82 5.80
CA CYS A 94 -7.57 -16.17 6.36
C CYS A 94 -8.96 -16.48 6.92
N MET A 95 -9.60 -15.53 7.61
CA MET A 95 -10.88 -15.75 8.28
C MET A 95 -12.08 -15.71 7.33
N LEU A 96 -12.09 -14.82 6.33
CA LEU A 96 -13.22 -14.69 5.42
C LEU A 96 -13.50 -15.98 4.64
N PRO A 97 -12.51 -16.67 4.03
CA PRO A 97 -12.75 -17.96 3.39
C PRO A 97 -13.27 -19.02 4.35
N PHE A 98 -12.77 -19.03 5.60
CA PHE A 98 -13.23 -19.97 6.62
C PHE A 98 -14.73 -19.79 6.93
N PHE A 99 -15.19 -18.53 7.05
CA PHE A 99 -16.62 -18.24 7.30
C PHE A 99 -17.52 -18.46 6.08
N ILE A 100 -17.03 -18.18 4.87
CA ILE A 100 -17.85 -18.23 3.64
C ILE A 100 -17.90 -19.63 3.03
N LEU A 101 -16.75 -20.29 2.90
CA LEU A 101 -16.61 -21.57 2.22
C LEU A 101 -16.63 -22.76 3.19
N GLY A 102 -16.45 -22.50 4.49
CA GLY A 102 -16.43 -23.49 5.54
C GLY A 102 -15.05 -24.15 5.76
N PRO A 103 -14.90 -24.95 6.84
CA PRO A 103 -13.59 -25.45 7.29
C PRO A 103 -12.91 -26.45 6.33
N GLN A 104 -13.68 -27.07 5.43
CA GLN A 104 -13.19 -28.10 4.52
C GLN A 104 -12.79 -27.55 3.15
N ALA A 105 -12.93 -26.25 2.94
CA ALA A 105 -12.59 -25.61 1.67
C ALA A 105 -11.07 -25.56 1.48
N THR A 106 -10.62 -25.97 0.29
CA THR A 106 -9.21 -25.92 -0.09
C THR A 106 -8.95 -24.68 -0.93
N ILE A 107 -7.89 -23.94 -0.59
CA ILE A 107 -7.45 -22.76 -1.34
C ILE A 107 -6.16 -23.12 -2.08
N ALA A 108 -6.07 -22.72 -3.35
CA ALA A 108 -4.89 -22.98 -4.13
C ALA A 108 -3.68 -22.16 -3.61
N VAL A 109 -2.52 -22.81 -3.51
CA VAL A 109 -1.31 -22.27 -2.86
C VAL A 109 -0.81 -20.97 -3.51
N TRP A 110 -1.06 -20.77 -4.80
CA TRP A 110 -0.67 -19.55 -5.51
C TRP A 110 -1.36 -18.27 -4.99
N TRP A 111 -2.40 -18.37 -4.17
CA TRP A 111 -3.01 -17.23 -3.48
C TRP A 111 -2.15 -16.67 -2.34
N LEU A 112 -1.30 -17.48 -1.71
CA LEU A 112 -0.47 -17.05 -0.56
C LEU A 112 0.44 -15.86 -0.89
N PRO A 113 1.24 -15.88 -1.99
CA PRO A 113 2.02 -14.72 -2.39
C PRO A 113 1.17 -13.47 -2.69
N ASN A 114 -0.03 -13.66 -3.26
CA ASN A 114 -0.94 -12.56 -3.59
C ASN A 114 -1.52 -11.90 -2.33
N ILE A 115 -1.90 -12.70 -1.32
CA ILE A 115 -2.37 -12.19 -0.02
C ILE A 115 -1.25 -11.41 0.68
N PHE A 116 -0.03 -11.96 0.68
CA PHE A 116 1.11 -11.29 1.29
C PHE A 116 1.47 -9.98 0.55
N GLY A 117 1.45 -10.00 -0.79
CA GLY A 117 1.64 -8.81 -1.61
C GLY A 117 0.58 -7.74 -1.34
N ALA A 118 -0.69 -8.13 -1.24
CA ALA A 118 -1.79 -7.22 -0.91
C ALA A 118 -1.64 -6.59 0.48
N ALA A 119 -1.26 -7.39 1.48
CA ALA A 119 -0.99 -6.90 2.83
C ALA A 119 0.20 -5.92 2.87
N GLY A 120 1.27 -6.21 2.12
CA GLY A 120 2.40 -5.31 1.95
C GLY A 120 2.00 -3.98 1.33
N LEU A 121 1.24 -4.01 0.22
CA LEU A 121 0.72 -2.81 -0.43
C LEU A 121 -0.17 -1.98 0.50
N ALA A 122 -1.07 -2.61 1.24
CA ALA A 122 -1.92 -1.94 2.21
C ALA A 122 -1.10 -1.28 3.33
N SER A 123 -0.06 -1.95 3.84
CA SER A 123 0.86 -1.37 4.83
C SER A 123 1.58 -0.14 4.29
N PHE A 124 2.16 -0.20 3.08
CA PHE A 124 2.85 0.95 2.48
C PHE A 124 1.91 2.12 2.21
N PHE A 125 0.67 1.84 1.80
CA PHE A 125 -0.34 2.87 1.61
C PHE A 125 -0.70 3.56 2.93
N VAL A 126 -1.06 2.80 3.96
CA VAL A 126 -1.42 3.36 5.27
C VAL A 126 -0.25 4.08 5.91
N HIS A 127 0.95 3.52 5.84
CA HIS A 127 2.17 4.18 6.30
C HIS A 127 2.32 5.57 5.66
N SER A 128 2.16 5.66 4.34
CA SER A 128 2.28 6.92 3.60
C SER A 128 1.17 7.90 3.96
N VAL A 129 -0.08 7.44 4.08
CA VAL A 129 -1.22 8.28 4.50
C VAL A 129 -1.01 8.82 5.91
N VAL A 130 -0.58 7.98 6.86
CA VAL A 130 -0.34 8.40 8.25
C VAL A 130 0.77 9.44 8.34
N ILE A 131 1.84 9.29 7.57
CA ILE A 131 2.88 10.33 7.45
C ILE A 131 2.24 11.66 7.02
N LEU A 132 1.45 11.66 5.94
CA LEU A 132 0.83 12.89 5.43
C LEU A 132 -0.13 13.52 6.45
N VAL A 133 -0.94 12.71 7.13
CA VAL A 133 -1.89 13.17 8.16
C VAL A 133 -1.17 13.75 9.36
N LEU A 134 -0.14 13.09 9.88
CA LEU A 134 0.59 13.55 11.07
C LEU A 134 1.36 14.85 10.80
N TYR A 135 2.04 14.96 9.65
CA TYR A 135 2.67 16.23 9.28
C TYR A 135 1.64 17.33 9.00
N GLY A 136 0.50 17.01 8.38
CA GLY A 136 -0.56 17.98 8.11
C GLY A 136 -1.24 18.51 9.38
N ARG A 137 -1.36 17.66 10.41
CA ARG A 137 -1.91 18.04 11.72
C ARG A 137 -0.93 18.89 12.53
N SER A 138 0.38 18.62 12.45
CA SER A 138 1.41 19.42 13.11
C SER A 138 1.41 20.88 12.62
N ASN A 139 1.30 21.09 11.30
CA ASN A 139 1.27 22.43 10.70
C ASN A 139 0.02 23.26 11.05
N LYS A 140 -1.04 22.66 11.60
CA LYS A 140 -2.26 23.37 12.03
C LYS A 140 -2.25 23.75 13.50
N ASN A 141 -1.37 23.15 14.30
CA ASN A 141 -1.26 23.37 15.74
C ASN A 141 -0.07 24.28 16.10
N GLU A 142 0.63 24.81 15.09
CA GLU A 142 1.60 25.91 15.15
C GLU A 142 0.95 27.16 14.53
#